data_AF-A0A954B0V2-F1
#
_entry.id   AF-A0A954B0V2-F1
#
_cell.length_a   1.000
_cell.length_b   1.000
_cell.length_c   1.000
_cell.angle_alpha   90.00
_cell.angle_beta   90.00
_cell.angle_gamma   90.00
#
_symmetry.space_group_name_H-M   'P 1'
#
loop_
_entity.id
_entity.type
_entity.pdbx_description
1 polymer ?
#
loop_
_entity_poly.entity_id
_entity_poly.type
_entity_poly.pdbx_seq_one_letter_code
_entity_poly.pdbx_strand_id
1 'polypeptide(L)'
;MPKVIGIDLGTTNSCVAIMDGSQSRVIENAEGARTTPSIVAFTENERLVGQPAKRQAVTNPDNTIFGVKRLIGRRFDDEHLAKDKKNLPFEVINGGNGDAWVEARGEKYSPSQISAFILQ
;
A
#
# COMPACT_ATOMS: atom_id res chain seq x y z
N MET A 1 -9.62 -19.14 20.51
CA MET A 1 -9.73 -17.71 20.85
C MET A 1 -9.07 -16.90 19.76
N PRO A 2 -9.68 -15.79 19.32
CA PRO A 2 -9.03 -14.85 18.41
C PRO A 2 -7.75 -14.29 19.06
N LYS A 3 -6.65 -14.25 18.30
CA LYS A 3 -5.40 -13.60 18.73
C LYS A 3 -5.42 -12.14 18.27
N VAL A 4 -5.05 -11.22 19.16
CA VAL A 4 -4.70 -9.86 18.74
C VAL A 4 -3.35 -9.92 18.03
N ILE A 5 -3.27 -9.30 16.86
CA ILE A 5 -2.05 -9.24 16.04
C ILE A 5 -1.47 -7.82 16.07
N GLY A 6 -0.15 -7.71 16.04
CA GLY A 6 0.55 -6.45 15.87
C GLY A 6 0.97 -6.29 14.41
N ILE A 7 0.55 -5.20 13.77
CA ILE A 7 0.92 -4.88 12.39
C ILE A 7 1.72 -3.59 12.37
N ASP A 8 2.96 -3.66 11.87
CA ASP A 8 3.68 -2.50 11.39
C ASP A 8 3.31 -2.27 9.92
N LEU A 9 2.45 -1.27 9.67
CA LEU A 9 2.08 -0.84 8.32
C LEU A 9 3.04 0.25 7.87
N GLY A 10 4.20 -0.13 7.34
CA GLY A 10 5.24 0.81 6.90
C GLY A 10 5.01 1.36 5.49
N THR A 11 5.74 2.42 5.14
CA THR A 11 5.66 3.04 3.80
C THR A 11 6.19 2.12 2.69
N THR A 12 7.22 1.34 2.99
CA THR A 12 7.92 0.49 2.01
C THR A 12 7.65 -0.98 2.24
N ASN A 13 7.68 -1.43 3.49
CA ASN A 13 7.40 -2.79 3.88
C ASN A 13 6.46 -2.78 5.09
N SER A 14 5.69 -3.84 5.21
CA SER A 14 4.84 -4.13 6.36
C SER A 14 5.24 -5.44 7.01
N CYS A 15 4.95 -5.58 8.30
CA CYS A 15 5.33 -6.73 9.11
C CYS A 15 4.18 -7.07 10.06
N VAL A 16 3.97 -8.36 10.33
CA VAL A 16 2.96 -8.83 11.30
C VAL A 16 3.60 -9.74 12.34
N ALA A 17 3.22 -9.53 13.59
CA ALA A 17 3.68 -10.30 14.73
C ALA A 17 2.50 -10.71 15.62
N ILE A 18 2.70 -11.81 16.36
CA ILE A 18 1.77 -12.29 17.37
C ILE A 18 2.51 -12.54 18.69
N MET A 19 1.74 -12.65 19.77
CA MET A 19 2.23 -13.26 21.01
C MET A 19 2.10 -14.78 20.94
N ASP A 20 3.21 -15.46 21.16
CA ASP A 20 3.32 -16.92 21.28
C ASP A 20 3.72 -17.25 22.73
N GLY A 21 2.70 -17.45 23.57
CA GLY A 21 2.88 -17.42 25.02
C GLY A 21 3.33 -16.03 25.49
N SER A 22 4.47 -15.96 26.18
CA SER A 22 5.08 -14.71 26.66
C SER A 22 6.08 -14.08 25.68
N GLN A 23 6.35 -14.71 24.54
CA GLN A 23 7.32 -14.23 23.55
C GLN A 23 6.63 -13.67 22.30
N SER A 24 7.12 -12.57 21.77
CA SER A 24 6.68 -12.04 20.48
C SER A 24 7.33 -12.80 19.33
N ARG A 25 6.54 -13.14 18.30
CA ARG A 25 7.04 -13.82 17.09
C ARG A 25 6.54 -13.12 15.83
N VAL A 26 7.47 -12.78 14.93
CA VAL A 26 7.17 -12.30 13.57
C VAL A 26 6.74 -13.48 12.70
N ILE A 27 5.68 -13.28 11.92
CA ILE A 27 5.10 -14.29 11.03
C ILE A 27 5.65 -14.10 9.60
N GLU A 28 5.96 -15.22 8.95
CA GLU A 28 6.29 -15.23 7.53
C GLU A 28 5.02 -15.12 6.69
N ASN A 29 5.07 -14.34 5.62
CA ASN A 29 4.00 -14.28 4.63
C ASN A 29 4.00 -15.53 3.74
N ALA A 30 3.02 -15.64 2.84
CA ALA A 30 2.88 -16.78 1.92
C ALA A 30 4.09 -16.99 0.99
N GLU A 31 4.94 -15.97 0.81
CA GLU A 31 6.18 -16.03 0.02
C GLU A 31 7.41 -16.42 0.87
N GLY A 32 7.22 -16.74 2.15
CA GLY A 32 8.30 -17.11 3.09
C GLY A 32 9.12 -15.94 3.64
N ALA A 33 8.69 -14.69 3.40
CA ALA A 33 9.38 -13.51 3.89
C ALA A 33 8.73 -12.97 5.17
N ARG A 34 9.56 -12.47 6.10
CA ARG A 34 9.10 -11.83 7.35
C ARG A 34 8.57 -10.41 7.19
N THR A 35 8.69 -9.84 6.00
CA THR A 35 8.08 -8.55 5.65
C THR A 35 7.45 -8.65 4.27
N THR A 36 6.39 -7.88 4.06
CA THR A 36 5.66 -7.79 2.79
C THR A 36 5.85 -6.39 2.23
N PRO A 37 6.26 -6.21 0.96
CA PRO A 37 6.28 -4.88 0.34
C PRO A 37 4.92 -4.18 0.47
N SER A 38 4.90 -2.91 0.87
CA SER A 38 3.70 -2.09 0.98
C SER A 38 3.28 -1.56 -0.40
N ILE A 39 2.96 -2.48 -1.29
CA ILE A 39 2.70 -2.24 -2.71
C ILE A 39 1.45 -3.00 -3.12
N VAL A 40 0.57 -2.31 -3.85
CA VAL A 40 -0.63 -2.89 -4.46
C VAL A 40 -0.56 -2.63 -5.96
N ALA A 41 -0.83 -3.63 -6.77
CA ALA A 41 -0.93 -3.47 -8.21
C ALA A 41 -2.28 -3.96 -8.74
N PHE A 42 -2.82 -3.26 -9.73
CA PHE A 42 -4.05 -3.63 -10.42
C PHE A 42 -3.71 -4.08 -11.83
N THR A 43 -3.93 -5.37 -12.10
CA THR A 43 -3.86 -5.93 -13.45
C THR A 43 -5.24 -5.81 -14.11
N GLU A 44 -5.43 -6.41 -15.28
CA GLU A 44 -6.73 -6.43 -15.94
C GLU A 44 -7.78 -7.26 -15.18
N ASN A 45 -7.33 -8.31 -14.48
CA ASN A 45 -8.22 -9.33 -13.91
C ASN A 45 -8.09 -9.49 -12.39
N GLU A 46 -7.02 -8.97 -11.79
CA GLU A 46 -6.73 -9.19 -10.38
C GLU A 46 -6.00 -8.03 -9.70
N ARG A 47 -6.09 -8.02 -8.38
CA ARG A 47 -5.31 -7.17 -7.49
C ARG A 47 -4.18 -7.97 -6.88
N LEU A 48 -2.95 -7.55 -7.12
CA LEU A 48 -1.74 -8.11 -6.53
C LEU A 48 -1.30 -7.28 -5.33
N VAL A 49 -0.75 -7.93 -4.30
CA VAL A 49 -0.24 -7.26 -3.09
C VAL A 49 1.14 -7.82 -2.76
N GLY A 50 2.05 -6.97 -2.29
CA GLY A 50 3.35 -7.42 -1.79
C GLY A 50 4.34 -7.79 -2.89
N GLN A 51 4.96 -8.96 -2.77
CA GLN A 51 6.03 -9.38 -3.66
C GLN A 51 5.55 -9.58 -5.12
N PRO A 52 4.39 -10.19 -5.40
CA PRO A 52 3.81 -10.23 -6.75
C PRO A 52 3.65 -8.84 -7.37
N ALA A 53 3.09 -7.88 -6.63
CA ALA A 53 2.92 -6.50 -7.10
C ALA A 53 4.28 -5.85 -7.40
N LYS A 54 5.28 -6.04 -6.53
CA LYS A 54 6.64 -5.52 -6.73
C LYS A 54 7.31 -6.07 -8.00
N ARG A 55 7.13 -7.36 -8.31
CA ARG A 55 7.77 -8.01 -9.48
C ARG A 55 7.36 -7.37 -10.81
N GLN A 56 6.10 -6.95 -10.94
CA GLN A 56 5.55 -6.40 -12.17
C GLN A 56 5.55 -4.86 -12.24
N ALA A 57 6.07 -4.18 -11.21
CA ALA A 57 6.00 -2.72 -11.11
C ALA A 57 6.65 -1.98 -12.29
N VAL A 58 7.70 -2.56 -12.88
CA VAL A 58 8.41 -1.97 -14.03
C VAL A 58 7.59 -2.03 -15.32
N THR A 59 6.76 -3.06 -15.49
CA THR A 59 5.95 -3.26 -16.70
C THR A 59 4.51 -2.74 -16.57
N ASN A 60 4.10 -2.33 -15.37
CA ASN A 60 2.79 -1.75 -15.08
C ASN A 60 2.91 -0.56 -14.10
N PRO A 61 3.69 0.48 -14.45
CA PRO A 61 4.03 1.56 -13.54
C PRO A 61 2.80 2.35 -13.07
N ASP A 62 1.86 2.65 -13.98
CA ASP A 62 0.72 3.53 -13.72
C ASP A 62 -0.32 2.90 -12.79
N ASN A 63 -0.41 1.57 -12.75
CA ASN A 63 -1.36 0.83 -11.91
C ASN A 63 -0.69 0.10 -10.74
N THR A 64 0.56 0.44 -10.42
CA THR A 64 1.29 -0.11 -9.27
C THR A 64 1.52 0.96 -8.23
N ILE A 65 0.72 0.91 -7.16
CA ILE A 65 0.68 1.89 -6.10
C ILE A 65 1.66 1.49 -4.99
N PHE A 66 2.62 2.36 -4.71
CA PHE A 66 3.57 2.23 -3.60
C PHE A 66 3.72 3.56 -2.86
N GLY A 67 4.24 3.53 -1.64
CA GLY A 67 4.44 4.75 -0.85
C GLY A 67 3.14 5.44 -0.42
N VAL A 68 1.99 4.77 -0.54
CA VAL A 68 0.65 5.32 -0.28
C VAL A 68 0.50 5.89 1.13
N LYS A 69 1.27 5.39 2.11
CA LYS A 69 1.32 5.93 3.48
C LYS A 69 1.69 7.42 3.51
N ARG A 70 2.43 7.92 2.52
CA ARG A 70 2.77 9.34 2.38
C ARG A 70 1.57 10.20 1.98
N LEU A 71 0.54 9.61 1.38
CA LEU A 71 -0.69 10.26 0.92
C LEU A 71 -1.79 10.28 2.00
N ILE A 72 -1.73 9.38 2.99
CA ILE A 72 -2.73 9.32 4.06
C ILE A 72 -2.82 10.67 4.78
N GLY A 73 -4.02 11.24 4.82
CA GLY A 73 -4.29 12.52 5.48
C GLY A 73 -3.75 13.75 4.73
N ARG A 74 -3.20 13.60 3.53
CA ARG A 74 -2.75 14.72 2.70
C ARG A 74 -3.87 15.27 1.84
N ARG A 75 -3.82 16.58 1.63
CA ARG A 75 -4.67 17.27 0.65
C ARG A 75 -4.05 17.18 -0.74
N PHE A 76 -4.89 17.18 -1.76
CA PHE A 76 -4.43 17.14 -3.15
C PHE A 76 -3.61 18.38 -3.52
N ASP A 77 -3.91 19.54 -2.94
CA ASP A 77 -3.26 20.83 -3.17
C ASP A 77 -2.09 21.11 -2.22
N ASP A 78 -1.65 20.14 -1.41
CA ASP A 78 -0.50 20.28 -0.52
C ASP A 78 0.80 20.55 -1.32
N GLU A 79 1.47 21.66 -1.03
CA GLU A 79 2.73 22.06 -1.67
C GLU A 79 3.84 21.00 -1.52
N HIS A 80 3.84 20.26 -0.39
CA HIS A 80 4.82 19.22 -0.13
C HIS A 80 4.57 17.99 -1.00
N LEU A 81 3.31 17.76 -1.37
CA LEU A 81 2.90 16.68 -2.27
C LEU A 81 3.22 16.99 -3.74
N ALA A 82 3.30 18.26 -4.13
CA ALA A 82 3.57 18.67 -5.51
C ALA A 82 4.91 18.14 -6.05
N LYS A 83 5.93 17.99 -5.19
CA LYS A 83 7.21 17.38 -5.55
C LYS A 83 7.10 15.87 -5.71
N ASP A 84 6.37 15.21 -4.83
CA ASP A 84 6.18 13.75 -4.85
C ASP A 84 5.42 13.34 -6.12
N LYS A 85 4.33 14.05 -6.48
CA LYS A 85 3.54 13.79 -7.69
C LYS A 85 4.37 13.73 -8.97
N LYS A 86 5.43 14.54 -9.08
CA LYS A 86 6.30 14.56 -10.27
C LYS A 86 7.18 13.31 -10.41
N ASN A 87 7.38 12.58 -9.31
CA ASN A 87 8.26 11.43 -9.24
C ASN A 87 7.49 10.10 -9.08
N LEU A 88 6.17 10.17 -8.94
CA LEU A 88 5.31 8.99 -8.86
C LEU A 88 4.88 8.57 -10.26
N PRO A 89 4.97 7.28 -10.61
CA PRO A 89 4.53 6.79 -11.91
C PRO A 89 3.00 6.69 -12.03
N PHE A 90 2.30 6.50 -10.91
CA PHE A 90 0.84 6.43 -10.87
C PHE A 90 0.21 7.79 -10.62
N GLU A 91 -1.04 7.95 -11.05
CA GLU A 91 -1.74 9.21 -10.88
C GLU A 91 -2.23 9.42 -9.45
N VAL A 92 -1.87 10.58 -8.90
CA VAL A 92 -2.49 11.14 -7.70
C VAL A 92 -3.55 12.14 -8.16
N ILE A 93 -4.78 11.97 -7.68
CA ILE A 93 -5.95 12.73 -8.09
C ILE A 93 -6.64 13.38 -6.87
N ASN A 94 -7.57 14.30 -7.12
CA ASN A 94 -8.46 14.82 -6.09
C ASN A 94 -9.61 13.82 -5.84
N GLY A 95 -9.76 13.37 -4.60
CA GLY A 95 -10.81 12.43 -4.17
C GLY A 95 -12.24 12.97 -4.20
N GLY A 96 -12.45 14.23 -4.59
CA GLY A 96 -13.74 14.90 -4.67
C GLY A 96 -14.04 15.81 -3.46
N ASN A 97 -13.41 15.56 -2.33
CA ASN A 97 -13.45 16.41 -1.13
C ASN A 97 -12.17 17.25 -0.94
N GLY A 98 -11.22 17.17 -1.88
CA GLY A 98 -9.91 17.82 -1.83
C GLY A 98 -8.79 16.97 -1.24
N ASP A 99 -9.05 15.73 -0.82
CA ASP A 99 -8.01 14.81 -0.34
C ASP A 99 -7.24 14.18 -1.50
N ALA A 100 -5.97 13.85 -1.25
CA ALA A 100 -5.13 13.16 -2.23
C ALA A 100 -5.52 11.68 -2.33
N TRP A 101 -6.02 11.27 -3.48
CA TRP A 101 -6.38 9.90 -3.83
C TRP A 101 -5.49 9.39 -4.95
N VAL A 102 -5.59 8.12 -5.29
CA VAL A 102 -4.91 7.54 -6.46
C VAL A 102 -5.92 7.00 -7.45
N GLU A 103 -5.54 6.96 -8.72
CA GLU A 103 -6.30 6.32 -9.78
C GLU A 103 -5.53 5.12 -10.32
N ALA A 104 -6.22 4.00 -10.53
CA ALA A 104 -5.68 2.83 -11.21
C ALA A 104 -6.79 2.17 -12.02
N ARG A 105 -6.52 1.88 -13.30
CA ARG A 105 -7.49 1.30 -14.24
C ARG A 105 -8.82 2.07 -14.33
N GLY A 106 -8.77 3.40 -14.23
CA GLY A 106 -9.95 4.27 -14.28
C GLY A 106 -10.78 4.32 -12.98
N GLU A 107 -10.35 3.59 -11.94
CA GLU A 107 -11.01 3.54 -10.65
C GLU A 107 -10.25 4.36 -9.60
N LYS A 108 -11.00 5.06 -8.75
CA LYS A 108 -10.45 5.95 -7.72
C LYS A 108 -10.36 5.23 -6.39
N TYR A 109 -9.20 5.32 -5.75
CA TYR A 109 -8.94 4.71 -4.45
C TYR A 109 -8.42 5.74 -3.45
N SER A 110 -9.02 5.77 -2.28
CA SER A 110 -8.44 6.50 -1.14
C SER A 110 -7.15 5.82 -0.67
N PRO A 111 -6.20 6.58 -0.09
CA PRO A 111 -5.01 5.99 0.51
C PRO A 111 -5.32 4.91 1.54
N SER A 112 -6.41 5.09 2.32
CA SER A 112 -6.89 4.12 3.30
C SER A 112 -7.37 2.82 2.66
N GLN A 113 -8.02 2.85 1.49
CA GLN A 113 -8.42 1.64 0.77
C GLN A 113 -7.22 0.86 0.26
N ILE A 114 -6.22 1.54 -0.31
CA ILE A 114 -4.96 0.88 -0.74
C ILE A 114 -4.24 0.26 0.46
N SER A 115 -4.15 0.98 1.58
CA SER A 115 -3.59 0.44 2.82
C SER A 115 -4.40 -0.75 3.35
N ALA A 116 -5.72 -0.73 3.23
CA ALA A 116 -6.57 -1.86 3.63
C ALA A 116 -6.29 -3.12 2.79
N PHE A 117 -5.95 -2.98 1.50
CA PHE A 117 -5.55 -4.13 0.69
C PHE A 117 -4.22 -4.75 1.14
N ILE A 118 -3.34 -4.00 1.81
CA ILE A 118 -2.11 -4.52 2.42
C ILE A 118 -2.40 -5.23 3.75
N LEU A 119 -3.48 -4.85 4.44
CA LEU A 119 -3.88 -5.41 5.74
C LEU A 119 -4.74 -6.68 5.63
N GLN A 120 -5.24 -7.01 4.43
CA GLN A 120 -6.01 -8.23 4.13
C GLN A 120 -5.08 -9.42 3.91
#